data_AF-M8BJX8-F1
#
_entry.id   AF-M8BJX8-F1
#
_cell.length_a   1.000
_cell.length_b   1.000
_cell.length_c   1.000
_cell.angle_alpha   90.00
_cell.angle_beta   90.00
_cell.angle_gamma   90.00
#
_symmetry.space_group_name_H-M   'P 1'
#
loop_
_entity.id
_entity.type
_entity.pdbx_description
1 polymer ?
#
loop_
_entity_poly.entity_id
_entity_poly.type
_entity_poly.pdbx_seq_one_letter_code
_entity_poly.pdbx_strand_id
1 'polypeptide(L)'
;MELGAAGMRRSASHNSLSGSDDFDLTHLLNKPRINVERQRSFDDRSLSDVSYSGGHARGGGGFDGMYSPGGGLRSLVGTPASSALHSFEPHPIVGDAWEALRRSLVFFRGQPLGTIAAFDHASEEVLNYDQVFVRDFVPSAMAFLMNGEPEIVKNFLLKTVLLQGWEKKVDRFKLGEGAMPASFKVLHDDKKGVDTLHADFGESAIGRVAPVDSGFWWIILLRAYTKSTGDLTLAERPECQKAMRLILSLCLSEGFDTFPTLLCADGCCMIDRRMHCGILAQVCEVLMGVYGYPIEIQSLFFMALRCALLMLKHDAEGKDFVERIATRLHALSYHMRSYFWLDFQQLNDIYRYKTEEYSHTAVNKFNVIPDSIPDWLFDFMPCEGGFFVGNVSPARMDFRWFALGNMIAIVSSLATPEQSMAIMDLIEERWEELIGEMPLKICYPAIENHEWRIVTGCDPKNTRWSYHNGGSWPVLLWLLTAASIKTGRPQIARRAIDLAERRLLKDGWPEYYDGKLGKYVGKQARKFQTWSIAGYLVAKMLLEDPSHLGMIALEEDKAMKPVLRRSASWTN
;
A
#
# COMPACT_ATOMS: atom_id res chain seq x y z
N MET A 1 -53.74 11.01 59.07
CA MET A 1 -54.99 11.64 58.59
C MET A 1 -55.46 10.88 57.37
N GLU A 2 -56.76 10.91 57.13
CA GLU A 2 -57.48 10.11 56.15
C GLU A 2 -57.40 10.64 54.70
N LEU A 3 -57.67 9.72 53.76
CA LEU A 3 -58.28 9.90 52.43
C LEU A 3 -57.51 10.75 51.38
N GLY A 4 -57.63 10.48 50.07
CA GLY A 4 -58.52 9.53 49.39
C GLY A 4 -57.98 9.06 48.03
N ALA A 5 -58.70 8.13 47.39
CA ALA A 5 -58.26 7.38 46.21
C ALA A 5 -59.07 7.71 44.95
N ALA A 6 -58.44 7.60 43.77
CA ALA A 6 -58.99 7.19 42.46
C ALA A 6 -57.97 7.54 41.34
N GLY A 7 -57.72 6.73 40.31
CA GLY A 7 -58.25 5.39 40.03
C GLY A 7 -57.54 4.67 38.87
N MET A 8 -57.88 3.39 38.72
CA MET A 8 -57.49 2.40 37.69
C MET A 8 -57.42 2.92 36.23
N ARG A 9 -56.68 2.28 35.29
CA ARG A 9 -56.57 0.82 35.04
C ARG A 9 -55.22 0.34 34.48
N ARG A 10 -54.86 -0.90 34.85
CA ARG A 10 -54.01 -1.81 34.05
C ARG A 10 -54.87 -2.59 33.05
N SER A 11 -54.32 -2.93 31.88
CA SER A 11 -54.56 -4.20 31.19
C SER A 11 -53.42 -4.47 30.22
N ALA A 12 -52.95 -5.73 30.16
CA ALA A 12 -51.93 -6.17 29.21
C ALA A 12 -52.55 -6.61 27.88
N SER A 13 -51.73 -6.71 26.83
CA SER A 13 -52.01 -7.53 25.65
C SER A 13 -50.72 -8.17 25.12
N HIS A 14 -50.90 -9.29 24.41
CA HIS A 14 -49.89 -10.32 24.14
C HIS A 14 -49.41 -10.31 22.68
N ASN A 15 -48.24 -10.91 22.44
CA ASN A 15 -47.75 -11.47 21.16
C ASN A 15 -47.42 -10.44 20.05
N SER A 16 -46.56 -10.73 19.07
CA SER A 16 -46.06 -12.04 18.61
C SER A 16 -44.59 -12.00 18.15
N LEU A 17 -43.94 -13.17 18.17
CA LEU A 17 -42.71 -13.41 17.41
C LEU A 17 -43.01 -13.42 15.91
N SER A 18 -42.18 -12.77 15.10
CA SER A 18 -42.04 -13.01 13.66
C SER A 18 -40.65 -13.57 13.41
N GLY A 19 -40.56 -14.67 12.66
CA GLY A 19 -39.33 -15.47 12.54
C GLY A 19 -38.30 -14.94 11.55
N SER A 20 -37.27 -15.76 11.40
CA SER A 20 -36.21 -15.74 10.38
C SER A 20 -36.71 -15.54 8.95
N ASP A 21 -36.03 -14.67 8.21
CA ASP A 21 -35.95 -14.73 6.74
C ASP A 21 -34.49 -15.04 6.34
N ASP A 22 -34.19 -16.34 6.19
CA ASP A 22 -32.99 -16.79 5.49
C ASP A 22 -33.18 -16.57 3.98
N PHE A 23 -32.37 -15.69 3.37
CA PHE A 23 -32.33 -15.57 1.91
C PHE A 23 -31.46 -16.67 1.29
N ASP A 24 -32.08 -17.82 1.05
CA ASP A 24 -31.54 -18.91 0.25
C ASP A 24 -31.40 -18.49 -1.22
N LEU A 25 -30.16 -18.52 -1.74
CA LEU A 25 -29.81 -18.01 -3.06
C LEU A 25 -29.86 -19.07 -4.18
N THR A 26 -30.34 -20.28 -3.88
CA THR A 26 -30.34 -21.42 -4.81
C THR A 26 -31.37 -21.31 -5.95
N HIS A 27 -32.34 -20.40 -5.87
CA HIS A 27 -33.50 -20.40 -6.79
C HIS A 27 -33.33 -19.62 -8.11
N LEU A 28 -32.18 -18.96 -8.35
CA LEU A 28 -31.92 -18.19 -9.58
C LEU A 28 -31.38 -19.01 -10.78
N LEU A 29 -31.19 -20.33 -10.62
CA LEU A 29 -30.62 -21.21 -11.64
C LEU A 29 -31.66 -22.07 -12.37
N ASN A 30 -32.62 -21.46 -13.09
CA ASN A 30 -33.45 -22.18 -14.07
C ASN A 30 -34.02 -21.31 -15.22
N LYS A 31 -33.23 -21.21 -16.30
CA LYS A 31 -33.58 -21.34 -17.76
C LYS A 31 -34.94 -20.81 -18.30
N PRO A 32 -34.93 -20.22 -19.51
CA PRO A 32 -34.91 -21.07 -20.73
C PRO A 32 -33.86 -20.70 -21.80
N ARG A 33 -33.58 -21.68 -22.67
CA ARG A 33 -32.75 -21.55 -23.87
C ARG A 33 -33.51 -20.75 -24.94
N ILE A 34 -32.81 -19.88 -25.67
CA ILE A 34 -33.27 -19.33 -26.95
C ILE A 34 -32.26 -19.75 -28.03
N ASN A 35 -32.74 -20.46 -29.05
CA ASN A 35 -31.99 -20.74 -30.27
C ASN A 35 -32.23 -19.60 -31.27
N VAL A 36 -31.16 -19.05 -31.85
CA VAL A 36 -31.21 -18.33 -33.13
C VAL A 36 -30.01 -18.74 -33.96
N GLU A 37 -30.24 -19.17 -35.20
CA GLU A 37 -29.19 -19.59 -36.12
C GLU A 37 -28.55 -18.42 -36.89
N ARG A 38 -27.30 -18.66 -37.32
CA ARG A 38 -26.53 -18.02 -38.40
C ARG A 38 -27.20 -16.89 -39.20
N GLN A 39 -26.43 -15.82 -39.44
CA GLN A 39 -25.98 -15.50 -40.81
C GLN A 39 -24.49 -15.08 -40.83
N ARG A 40 -23.84 -15.30 -41.99
CA ARG A 40 -22.48 -14.84 -42.31
C ARG A 40 -22.58 -13.60 -43.21
N SER A 41 -21.64 -12.67 -43.07
CA SER A 41 -21.19 -11.83 -44.19
C SER A 41 -19.71 -11.46 -44.00
N PHE A 42 -18.90 -11.75 -45.01
CA PHE A 42 -17.57 -11.15 -45.19
C PHE A 42 -17.74 -9.67 -45.56
N ASP A 43 -16.73 -8.85 -45.27
CA ASP A 43 -15.93 -8.27 -46.37
C ASP A 43 -14.58 -7.73 -45.90
N ASP A 44 -13.55 -8.00 -46.70
CA ASP A 44 -12.17 -7.58 -46.50
C ASP A 44 -11.97 -6.09 -46.78
N ARG A 45 -10.92 -5.52 -46.18
CA ARG A 45 -9.98 -4.64 -46.92
C ARG A 45 -8.61 -4.54 -46.25
N SER A 46 -7.66 -5.25 -46.85
CA SER A 46 -6.21 -5.06 -46.62
C SER A 46 -5.74 -3.69 -47.09
N LEU A 47 -4.68 -3.15 -46.48
CA LEU A 47 -3.58 -2.54 -47.23
C LEU A 47 -2.25 -2.76 -46.49
N SER A 48 -1.35 -3.51 -47.14
CA SER A 48 0.06 -3.61 -46.80
C SER A 48 0.87 -3.50 -48.10
N ASP A 49 1.84 -2.58 -48.11
CA ASP A 49 3.07 -2.50 -48.91
C ASP A 49 3.62 -1.08 -48.72
N VAL A 50 4.93 -0.80 -48.63
CA VAL A 50 6.05 -1.02 -49.58
C VAL A 50 7.30 -1.26 -48.70
N SER A 51 8.02 -2.40 -48.69
CA SER A 51 8.88 -3.02 -49.73
C SER A 51 10.14 -2.20 -50.10
N TYR A 52 11.29 -2.70 -50.57
CA TYR A 52 12.06 -3.96 -50.34
C TYR A 52 13.47 -3.78 -50.96
N SER A 53 14.53 -4.39 -50.42
CA SER A 53 15.82 -4.78 -51.07
C SER A 53 16.85 -5.13 -49.99
N GLY A 54 17.73 -6.13 -50.08
CA GLY A 54 18.06 -7.14 -51.11
C GLY A 54 19.59 -7.41 -51.06
N GLY A 55 20.16 -8.62 -51.18
CA GLY A 55 19.63 -9.99 -51.30
C GLY A 55 20.80 -11.01 -51.41
N HIS A 56 20.48 -12.28 -51.73
CA HIS A 56 21.39 -13.37 -52.22
C HIS A 56 22.48 -13.94 -51.26
N ALA A 57 22.95 -15.20 -51.38
CA ALA A 57 22.44 -16.46 -51.99
C ALA A 57 23.33 -17.70 -51.64
N ARG A 58 22.83 -18.94 -51.88
CA ARG A 58 23.51 -20.28 -51.87
C ARG A 58 23.97 -20.82 -50.49
N GLY A 59 23.98 -22.13 -50.16
CA GLY A 59 23.56 -23.38 -50.85
C GLY A 59 24.69 -24.44 -50.92
N GLY A 60 24.52 -25.76 -50.67
CA GLY A 60 23.35 -26.58 -50.25
C GLY A 60 23.57 -28.12 -50.45
N GLY A 61 22.84 -28.99 -49.72
CA GLY A 61 22.96 -30.48 -49.72
C GLY A 61 23.62 -31.06 -48.44
N GLY A 62 23.40 -32.32 -48.01
CA GLY A 62 22.41 -33.33 -48.43
C GLY A 62 22.61 -34.74 -47.80
N PHE A 63 21.48 -35.37 -47.41
CA PHE A 63 21.14 -36.82 -47.37
C PHE A 63 21.64 -37.86 -46.31
N ASP A 64 20.74 -38.84 -46.11
CA ASP A 64 20.75 -40.13 -45.38
C ASP A 64 21.02 -40.13 -43.85
N GLY A 65 20.36 -40.92 -43.00
CA GLY A 65 19.53 -42.15 -43.14
C GLY A 65 20.02 -43.18 -42.09
N MET A 66 19.27 -44.05 -41.40
CA MET A 66 17.89 -44.55 -41.51
C MET A 66 17.53 -45.30 -40.18
N TYR A 67 16.28 -45.77 -40.03
CA TYR A 67 15.75 -46.70 -38.99
C TYR A 67 15.18 -46.18 -37.64
N SER A 68 13.84 -46.10 -37.66
CA SER A 68 12.89 -46.38 -36.56
C SER A 68 12.58 -47.91 -36.52
N PRO A 69 11.80 -48.53 -35.58
CA PRO A 69 10.51 -47.99 -35.08
C PRO A 69 10.03 -48.32 -33.63
N GLY A 70 9.05 -47.53 -33.18
CA GLY A 70 8.02 -47.92 -32.18
C GLY A 70 8.15 -47.25 -30.81
N GLY A 71 7.19 -46.45 -30.32
CA GLY A 71 5.98 -45.92 -30.95
C GLY A 71 5.09 -45.20 -29.92
N GLY A 72 4.50 -44.05 -30.27
CA GLY A 72 3.58 -43.30 -29.39
C GLY A 72 3.60 -41.78 -29.60
N LEU A 73 2.51 -41.23 -30.16
CA LEU A 73 2.28 -39.79 -30.40
C LEU A 73 2.28 -39.01 -29.06
N ARG A 74 2.63 -37.71 -28.96
CA ARG A 74 2.22 -36.50 -29.73
C ARG A 74 3.38 -35.46 -29.68
N SER A 75 3.75 -34.69 -30.73
CA SER A 75 3.05 -33.51 -31.31
C SER A 75 2.63 -32.47 -30.25
N LEU A 76 2.93 -31.16 -30.27
CA LEU A 76 3.75 -30.21 -31.08
C LEU A 76 3.85 -28.92 -30.19
N VAL A 77 4.73 -27.92 -30.31
CA VAL A 77 5.79 -27.45 -31.24
C VAL A 77 7.03 -27.05 -30.39
N GLY A 78 8.22 -26.90 -30.99
CA GLY A 78 9.42 -26.37 -30.28
C GLY A 78 9.84 -24.96 -30.72
N THR A 79 10.04 -24.07 -29.74
CA THR A 79 10.84 -22.83 -29.86
C THR A 79 12.07 -23.02 -28.97
N PRO A 80 13.32 -22.75 -29.44
CA PRO A 80 14.50 -23.06 -28.65
C PRO A 80 14.57 -22.18 -27.39
N ALA A 81 14.59 -22.82 -26.23
CA ALA A 81 14.83 -22.12 -24.97
C ALA A 81 16.25 -21.51 -24.99
N SER A 82 16.34 -20.21 -24.73
CA SER A 82 17.61 -19.52 -24.47
C SER A 82 18.23 -20.11 -23.21
N SER A 83 19.32 -20.84 -23.37
CA SER A 83 20.13 -21.40 -22.29
C SER A 83 20.98 -20.30 -21.65
N ALA A 84 20.32 -19.40 -20.90
CA ALA A 84 20.98 -18.49 -19.98
C ALA A 84 21.15 -19.20 -18.63
N LEU A 85 22.39 -19.59 -18.28
CA LEU A 85 22.70 -20.20 -17.00
C LEU A 85 22.52 -19.19 -15.86
N HIS A 86 21.38 -19.24 -15.16
CA HIS A 86 21.27 -18.96 -13.73
C HIS A 86 19.96 -19.60 -13.21
N SER A 87 19.93 -20.93 -13.15
CA SER A 87 18.92 -21.65 -12.37
C SER A 87 19.17 -21.36 -10.89
N PHE A 88 18.45 -20.39 -10.33
CA PHE A 88 18.32 -20.28 -8.88
C PHE A 88 17.59 -21.53 -8.39
N GLU A 89 18.31 -22.43 -7.72
CA GLU A 89 17.64 -23.27 -6.73
C GLU A 89 17.07 -22.31 -5.67
N PRO A 90 15.76 -22.35 -5.38
CA PRO A 90 15.18 -21.46 -4.39
C PRO A 90 15.86 -21.73 -3.04
N HIS A 91 16.42 -20.67 -2.43
CA HIS A 91 17.11 -20.79 -1.15
C HIS A 91 16.18 -21.50 -0.14
N PRO A 92 16.64 -22.50 0.65
CA PRO A 92 15.74 -23.40 1.40
C PRO A 92 14.65 -22.70 2.24
N ILE A 93 14.98 -21.51 2.78
CA ILE A 93 14.07 -20.59 3.48
C ILE A 93 12.76 -20.27 2.75
N VAL A 94 12.73 -20.33 1.40
CA VAL A 94 11.54 -20.01 0.58
C VAL A 94 10.46 -21.07 0.79
N GLY A 95 10.83 -22.34 0.98
CA GLY A 95 9.90 -23.41 1.32
C GLY A 95 9.26 -23.20 2.70
N ASP A 96 10.10 -22.94 3.71
CA ASP A 96 9.65 -22.66 5.09
C ASP A 96 8.74 -21.42 5.17
N ALA A 97 9.06 -20.38 4.38
CA ALA A 97 8.26 -19.17 4.27
C ALA A 97 6.87 -19.46 3.64
N TRP A 98 6.82 -20.23 2.55
CA TRP A 98 5.54 -20.61 1.94
C TRP A 98 4.68 -21.49 2.85
N GLU A 99 5.29 -22.39 3.60
CA GLU A 99 4.59 -23.19 4.60
C GLU A 99 4.03 -22.31 5.73
N ALA A 100 4.83 -21.37 6.25
CA ALA A 100 4.40 -20.43 7.28
C ALA A 100 3.28 -19.49 6.80
N LEU A 101 3.37 -18.97 5.57
CA LEU A 101 2.32 -18.15 4.95
C LEU A 101 1.02 -18.96 4.80
N ARG A 102 1.09 -20.21 4.33
CA ARG A 102 -0.10 -21.08 4.21
C ARG A 102 -0.72 -21.47 5.56
N ARG A 103 0.07 -21.59 6.63
CA ARG A 103 -0.46 -21.77 8.00
C ARG A 103 -1.20 -20.55 8.55
N SER A 104 -0.91 -19.34 8.05
CA SER A 104 -1.58 -18.10 8.46
C SER A 104 -2.98 -17.86 7.86
N LEU A 105 -3.45 -18.76 6.97
CA LEU A 105 -4.69 -18.61 6.22
C LEU A 105 -5.93 -18.59 7.12
N VAL A 106 -6.79 -17.58 6.90
CA VAL A 106 -8.13 -17.47 7.50
C VAL A 106 -9.16 -17.93 6.49
N PHE A 107 -10.05 -18.83 6.93
CA PHE A 107 -11.17 -19.34 6.14
C PHE A 107 -12.50 -18.78 6.65
N PHE A 108 -13.43 -18.54 5.73
CA PHE A 108 -14.82 -18.21 6.03
C PHE A 108 -15.73 -19.11 5.18
N ARG A 109 -16.52 -19.96 5.83
CA ARG A 109 -17.39 -20.98 5.21
C ARG A 109 -16.64 -21.87 4.22
N GLY A 110 -15.43 -22.28 4.60
CA GLY A 110 -14.53 -23.11 3.80
C GLY A 110 -13.80 -22.40 2.65
N GLN A 111 -14.05 -21.11 2.42
CA GLN A 111 -13.32 -20.33 1.41
C GLN A 111 -12.15 -19.56 2.05
N PRO A 112 -10.95 -19.52 1.42
CA PRO A 112 -9.85 -18.71 1.91
C PRO A 112 -10.21 -17.23 1.75
N LEU A 113 -10.04 -16.46 2.83
CA LEU A 113 -10.50 -15.09 2.95
C LEU A 113 -9.37 -14.08 3.19
N GLY A 114 -8.27 -14.51 3.81
CA GLY A 114 -7.16 -13.63 4.14
C GLY A 114 -6.09 -14.35 4.94
N THR A 115 -5.19 -13.60 5.57
CA THR A 115 -4.18 -14.12 6.49
C THR A 115 -4.18 -13.35 7.80
N ILE A 116 -4.00 -14.02 8.94
CA ILE A 116 -3.84 -13.35 10.24
C ILE A 116 -2.54 -12.52 10.29
N ALA A 117 -2.42 -11.58 11.23
CA ALA A 117 -1.22 -10.77 11.37
C ALA A 117 0.00 -11.57 11.89
N ALA A 118 -0.18 -12.44 12.90
CA ALA A 118 0.90 -13.29 13.42
C ALA A 118 0.41 -14.67 13.86
N PHE A 119 1.20 -15.72 13.56
CA PHE A 119 0.95 -17.09 13.99
C PHE A 119 1.85 -17.46 15.19
N ASP A 120 1.75 -16.70 16.28
CA ASP A 120 2.59 -16.85 17.48
C ASP A 120 1.87 -17.67 18.58
N HIS A 121 2.15 -18.98 18.64
CA HIS A 121 1.62 -19.87 19.66
C HIS A 121 2.22 -19.67 21.06
N ALA A 122 3.31 -18.90 21.20
CA ALA A 122 4.03 -18.78 22.47
C ALA A 122 3.48 -17.65 23.36
N SER A 123 2.59 -16.80 22.85
CA SER A 123 2.05 -15.66 23.60
C SER A 123 0.67 -15.93 24.18
N GLU A 124 0.52 -15.77 25.49
CA GLU A 124 -0.75 -15.91 26.21
C GLU A 124 -1.77 -14.81 25.84
N GLU A 125 -1.30 -13.65 25.37
CA GLU A 125 -2.14 -12.54 24.89
C GLU A 125 -2.12 -12.43 23.36
N VAL A 126 -3.21 -12.86 22.73
CA VAL A 126 -3.43 -12.82 21.27
C VAL A 126 -3.80 -11.41 20.76
N LEU A 127 -4.30 -10.53 21.65
CA LEU A 127 -4.75 -9.15 21.36
C LEU A 127 -5.59 -9.04 20.08
N ASN A 128 -5.06 -8.39 19.04
CA ASN A 128 -5.64 -8.23 17.71
C ASN A 128 -4.80 -8.94 16.63
N TYR A 129 -3.74 -9.67 16.98
CA TYR A 129 -2.86 -10.32 16.00
C TYR A 129 -3.49 -11.58 15.35
N ASP A 130 -4.65 -12.04 15.86
CA ASP A 130 -5.54 -13.03 15.24
C ASP A 130 -6.37 -12.47 14.07
N GLN A 131 -6.37 -11.15 13.86
CA GLN A 131 -7.20 -10.51 12.86
C GLN A 131 -6.50 -10.41 11.50
N VAL A 132 -7.31 -10.36 10.43
CA VAL A 132 -6.87 -10.01 9.08
C VAL A 132 -6.85 -8.50 8.95
N PHE A 133 -5.67 -7.89 8.97
CA PHE A 133 -5.50 -6.46 8.68
C PHE A 133 -5.44 -6.20 7.19
N VAL A 134 -5.98 -5.06 6.74
CA VAL A 134 -5.91 -4.69 5.32
C VAL A 134 -4.46 -4.50 4.88
N ARG A 135 -3.64 -3.84 5.70
CA ARG A 135 -2.21 -3.55 5.42
C ARG A 135 -1.34 -4.81 5.39
N ASP A 136 -1.47 -5.70 6.38
CA ASP A 136 -0.72 -6.95 6.48
C ASP A 136 -1.07 -7.92 5.36
N PHE A 137 -2.33 -7.91 4.90
CA PHE A 137 -2.76 -8.78 3.81
C PHE A 137 -2.23 -8.34 2.44
N VAL A 138 -1.83 -7.09 2.20
CA VAL A 138 -1.30 -6.65 0.90
C VAL A 138 -0.12 -7.51 0.42
N PRO A 139 0.98 -7.69 1.16
CA PRO A 139 2.07 -8.56 0.71
C PRO A 139 1.65 -10.03 0.57
N SER A 140 0.79 -10.56 1.47
CA SER A 140 0.24 -11.91 1.32
C SER A 140 -0.51 -12.07 0.00
N ALA A 141 -1.38 -11.12 -0.32
CA ALA A 141 -2.16 -11.08 -1.54
C ALA A 141 -1.27 -10.97 -2.78
N MET A 142 -0.21 -10.14 -2.75
CA MET A 142 0.77 -10.07 -3.82
C MET A 142 1.49 -11.41 -4.03
N ALA A 143 1.89 -12.11 -2.96
CA ALA A 143 2.49 -13.45 -3.07
C ALA A 143 1.53 -14.47 -3.69
N PHE A 144 0.27 -14.52 -3.25
CA PHE A 144 -0.74 -15.40 -3.83
C PHE A 144 -1.07 -15.05 -5.29
N LEU A 145 -1.11 -13.78 -5.67
CA LEU A 145 -1.28 -13.33 -7.06
C LEU A 145 -0.11 -13.77 -7.95
N MET A 146 1.14 -13.59 -7.49
CA MET A 146 2.34 -14.07 -8.21
C MET A 146 2.35 -15.60 -8.34
N ASN A 147 1.84 -16.32 -7.33
CA ASN A 147 1.76 -17.78 -7.35
C ASN A 147 0.56 -18.35 -8.14
N GLY A 148 -0.27 -17.51 -8.77
CA GLY A 148 -1.45 -17.95 -9.51
C GLY A 148 -2.62 -18.43 -8.64
N GLU A 149 -2.71 -18.00 -7.39
CA GLU A 149 -3.77 -18.33 -6.41
C GLU A 149 -4.71 -17.12 -6.11
N PRO A 150 -5.38 -16.50 -7.11
CA PRO A 150 -6.06 -15.20 -6.93
C PRO A 150 -7.37 -15.24 -6.13
N GLU A 151 -7.95 -16.42 -5.87
CA GLU A 151 -9.29 -16.55 -5.29
C GLU A 151 -9.37 -15.99 -3.85
N ILE A 152 -8.29 -16.14 -3.06
CA ILE A 152 -8.20 -15.52 -1.72
C ILE A 152 -8.31 -14.00 -1.78
N VAL A 153 -7.67 -13.37 -2.78
CA VAL A 153 -7.64 -11.91 -2.95
C VAL A 153 -9.01 -11.39 -3.40
N LYS A 154 -9.67 -12.11 -4.31
CA LYS A 154 -11.05 -11.83 -4.73
C LYS A 154 -12.04 -11.94 -3.56
N ASN A 155 -11.91 -12.98 -2.73
CA ASN A 155 -12.75 -13.16 -1.54
C ASN A 155 -12.52 -12.03 -0.53
N PHE A 156 -11.27 -11.69 -0.27
CA PHE A 156 -10.88 -10.55 0.57
C PHE A 156 -11.51 -9.24 0.09
N LEU A 157 -11.33 -8.91 -1.19
CA LEU A 157 -11.85 -7.67 -1.80
C LEU A 157 -13.38 -7.60 -1.69
N LEU A 158 -14.10 -8.68 -1.99
CA LEU A 158 -15.57 -8.71 -1.91
C LEU A 158 -16.11 -8.68 -0.47
N LYS A 159 -15.45 -9.34 0.50
CA LYS A 159 -15.88 -9.27 1.90
C LYS A 159 -15.56 -7.92 2.54
N THR A 160 -14.44 -7.30 2.22
CA THR A 160 -14.12 -5.95 2.71
C THR A 160 -15.09 -4.89 2.16
N VAL A 161 -15.60 -5.06 0.92
CA VAL A 161 -16.72 -4.24 0.40
C VAL A 161 -18.02 -4.49 1.19
N LEU A 162 -18.33 -5.74 1.55
CA LEU A 162 -19.49 -6.04 2.41
C LEU A 162 -19.38 -5.35 3.77
N LEU A 163 -18.19 -5.36 4.39
CA LEU A 163 -17.90 -4.65 5.65
C LEU A 163 -18.01 -3.13 5.48
N GLN A 164 -17.57 -2.58 4.34
CA GLN A 164 -17.76 -1.15 4.02
C GLN A 164 -19.26 -0.76 4.00
N GLY A 165 -20.15 -1.68 3.63
CA GLY A 165 -21.60 -1.46 3.65
C GLY A 165 -22.25 -1.42 5.04
N TRP A 166 -21.52 -1.70 6.12
CA TRP A 166 -22.09 -1.77 7.48
C TRP A 166 -22.39 -0.39 8.09
N GLU A 167 -23.33 -0.34 9.03
CA GLU A 167 -23.52 0.84 9.85
C GLU A 167 -22.43 0.91 10.93
N LYS A 168 -21.53 1.88 10.80
CA LYS A 168 -20.35 2.06 11.67
C LYS A 168 -20.60 3.22 12.63
N LYS A 169 -20.45 3.00 13.94
CA LYS A 169 -20.68 4.01 14.98
C LYS A 169 -19.59 3.97 16.04
N VAL A 170 -19.03 5.14 16.36
CA VAL A 170 -18.17 5.35 17.53
C VAL A 170 -18.98 6.18 18.53
N ASP A 171 -19.35 5.59 19.66
CA ASP A 171 -20.26 6.13 20.69
C ASP A 171 -21.59 6.67 20.10
N ARG A 172 -21.64 7.95 19.72
CA ARG A 172 -22.82 8.63 19.13
C ARG A 172 -22.58 9.18 17.71
N PHE A 173 -21.39 8.97 17.14
CA PHE A 173 -20.99 9.47 15.83
C PHE A 173 -21.03 8.34 14.79
N LYS A 174 -21.76 8.54 13.69
CA LYS A 174 -21.78 7.62 12.54
C LYS A 174 -20.56 7.92 11.65
N LEU A 175 -19.74 6.92 11.35
CA LEU A 175 -18.58 7.10 10.47
C LEU A 175 -19.01 7.29 9.00
N GLY A 176 -18.11 7.84 8.19
CA GLY A 176 -18.31 8.03 6.76
C GLY A 176 -18.56 6.71 6.03
N GLU A 177 -19.46 6.72 5.04
CA GLU A 177 -19.93 5.50 4.39
C GLU A 177 -18.80 4.74 3.69
N GLY A 178 -17.85 5.45 3.07
CA GLY A 178 -16.67 4.84 2.43
C GLY A 178 -15.58 4.31 3.35
N ALA A 179 -15.69 4.47 4.68
CA ALA A 179 -14.64 4.05 5.60
C ALA A 179 -14.41 2.53 5.53
N MET A 180 -13.15 2.13 5.27
CA MET A 180 -12.75 0.72 5.31
C MET A 180 -12.33 0.34 6.72
N PRO A 181 -12.52 -0.93 7.14
CA PRO A 181 -12.02 -1.39 8.43
C PRO A 181 -10.49 -1.45 8.44
N ALA A 182 -9.87 -1.31 9.61
CA ALA A 182 -8.45 -1.59 9.82
C ALA A 182 -8.18 -3.09 9.69
N SER A 183 -9.05 -3.88 10.34
CA SER A 183 -8.98 -5.32 10.45
C SER A 183 -10.35 -5.97 10.60
N PHE A 184 -10.40 -7.28 10.40
CA PHE A 184 -11.56 -8.10 10.75
C PHE A 184 -11.14 -9.51 11.16
N LYS A 185 -12.02 -10.21 11.88
CA LYS A 185 -11.87 -11.63 12.20
C LYS A 185 -13.12 -12.44 11.90
N VAL A 186 -12.90 -13.74 11.75
CA VAL A 186 -13.95 -14.75 11.67
C VAL A 186 -14.16 -15.31 13.07
N LEU A 187 -15.40 -15.30 13.54
CA LEU A 187 -15.82 -15.94 14.78
C LEU A 187 -16.68 -17.16 14.42
N HIS A 188 -16.20 -18.35 14.78
CA HIS A 188 -16.90 -19.61 14.62
C HIS A 188 -17.76 -19.89 15.85
N ASP A 189 -19.08 -20.09 15.66
CA ASP A 189 -19.97 -20.58 16.72
C ASP A 189 -20.05 -22.11 16.66
N ASP A 190 -19.20 -22.80 17.42
CA ASP A 190 -19.15 -24.28 17.51
C ASP A 190 -20.52 -24.93 17.73
N LYS A 191 -21.45 -24.23 18.40
CA LYS A 191 -22.77 -24.76 18.76
C LYS A 191 -23.79 -24.64 17.64
N LYS A 192 -23.55 -23.75 16.67
CA LYS A 192 -24.43 -23.53 15.50
C LYS A 192 -23.79 -23.94 14.18
N GLY A 193 -22.46 -24.12 14.13
CA GLY A 193 -21.72 -24.32 12.90
C GLY A 193 -21.74 -23.10 11.97
N VAL A 194 -21.87 -21.88 12.53
CA VAL A 194 -22.02 -20.64 11.75
C VAL A 194 -20.80 -19.74 11.94
N ASP A 195 -20.17 -19.39 10.82
CA ASP A 195 -19.15 -18.34 10.77
C ASP A 195 -19.80 -16.96 10.70
N THR A 196 -19.36 -16.08 11.59
CA THR A 196 -19.70 -14.65 11.61
C THR A 196 -18.45 -13.81 11.42
N LEU A 197 -18.60 -12.63 10.81
CA LEU A 197 -17.51 -11.65 10.70
C LEU A 197 -17.65 -10.60 11.80
N HIS A 198 -16.52 -10.10 12.28
CA HIS A 198 -16.44 -8.92 13.14
C HIS A 198 -15.30 -8.04 12.67
N ALA A 199 -15.56 -6.75 12.47
CA ALA A 199 -14.61 -5.80 11.89
C ALA A 199 -14.37 -4.64 12.85
N ASP A 200 -13.18 -4.05 12.82
CA ASP A 200 -12.80 -2.87 13.59
C ASP A 200 -12.50 -1.72 12.62
N PHE A 201 -13.23 -0.61 12.76
CA PHE A 201 -13.05 0.62 11.98
C PHE A 201 -12.27 1.70 12.78
N GLY A 202 -11.76 1.34 13.96
CA GLY A 202 -11.10 2.24 14.90
C GLY A 202 -11.85 2.36 16.25
N GLU A 203 -13.03 1.77 16.40
CA GLU A 203 -13.79 1.75 17.65
C GLU A 203 -13.13 0.91 18.74
N SER A 204 -12.43 -0.17 18.37
CA SER A 204 -11.72 -1.06 19.29
C SER A 204 -10.20 -0.85 19.28
N ALA A 205 -9.69 -0.12 18.28
CA ALA A 205 -8.27 0.20 18.14
C ALA A 205 -7.71 0.98 19.32
N ILE A 206 -6.46 0.68 19.71
CA ILE A 206 -5.75 1.38 20.78
C ILE A 206 -5.60 2.85 20.40
N GLY A 207 -6.12 3.75 21.23
CA GLY A 207 -6.12 5.19 20.94
C GLY A 207 -7.20 5.66 19.94
N ARG A 208 -8.09 4.78 19.48
CA ARG A 208 -9.14 5.06 18.49
C ARG A 208 -8.61 5.66 17.18
N VAL A 209 -7.49 5.13 16.70
CA VAL A 209 -6.85 5.56 15.45
C VAL A 209 -7.70 5.20 14.23
N ALA A 210 -7.72 6.09 13.23
CA ALA A 210 -8.51 5.94 12.01
C ALA A 210 -7.65 5.34 10.88
N PRO A 211 -8.04 4.20 10.27
CA PRO A 211 -7.25 3.49 9.27
C PRO A 211 -7.38 4.10 7.86
N VAL A 212 -6.93 5.34 7.68
CA VAL A 212 -7.11 6.14 6.45
C VAL A 212 -6.58 5.41 5.21
N ASP A 213 -5.42 4.77 5.33
CA ASP A 213 -4.77 4.06 4.24
C ASP A 213 -5.43 2.73 3.84
N SER A 214 -6.31 2.16 4.65
CA SER A 214 -6.98 0.89 4.31
C SER A 214 -7.91 1.04 3.11
N GLY A 215 -8.46 2.24 2.87
CA GLY A 215 -9.17 2.59 1.63
C GLY A 215 -8.23 2.63 0.42
N PHE A 216 -7.03 3.20 0.57
CA PHE A 216 -6.05 3.32 -0.51
C PHE A 216 -5.46 1.97 -0.87
N TRP A 217 -5.07 1.16 0.12
CA TRP A 217 -4.60 -0.20 -0.07
C TRP A 217 -5.64 -1.11 -0.74
N TRP A 218 -6.93 -0.96 -0.41
CA TRP A 218 -7.99 -1.72 -1.07
C TRP A 218 -8.09 -1.38 -2.58
N ILE A 219 -8.04 -0.09 -2.95
CA ILE A 219 -8.06 0.33 -4.37
C ILE A 219 -6.78 -0.14 -5.10
N ILE A 220 -5.61 -0.04 -4.47
CA ILE A 220 -4.34 -0.52 -5.01
C ILE A 220 -4.38 -2.04 -5.23
N LEU A 221 -4.92 -2.79 -4.27
CA LEU A 221 -5.02 -4.25 -4.35
C LEU A 221 -6.04 -4.72 -5.41
N LEU A 222 -7.14 -3.98 -5.60
CA LEU A 222 -8.07 -4.23 -6.71
C LEU A 222 -7.39 -4.04 -8.08
N ARG A 223 -6.51 -3.03 -8.23
CA ARG A 223 -5.68 -2.88 -9.43
C ARG A 223 -4.70 -4.05 -9.57
N ALA A 224 -4.02 -4.45 -8.49
CA ALA A 224 -3.08 -5.56 -8.53
C ALA A 224 -3.76 -6.87 -8.96
N TYR A 225 -4.95 -7.17 -8.42
CA TYR A 225 -5.77 -8.31 -8.86
C TYR A 225 -6.10 -8.25 -10.35
N THR A 226 -6.64 -7.12 -10.85
CA THR A 226 -7.04 -7.01 -12.26
C THR A 226 -5.85 -7.07 -13.21
N LYS A 227 -4.67 -6.58 -12.79
CA LYS A 227 -3.42 -6.68 -13.56
C LYS A 227 -2.79 -8.06 -13.54
N SER A 228 -2.87 -8.78 -12.41
CA SER A 228 -2.39 -10.16 -12.28
C SER A 228 -3.21 -11.14 -13.11
N THR A 229 -4.53 -11.05 -13.01
CA THR A 229 -5.47 -12.05 -13.55
C THR A 229 -5.95 -11.73 -14.97
N GLY A 230 -5.89 -10.46 -15.39
CA GLY A 230 -6.60 -9.96 -16.56
C GLY A 230 -8.13 -9.86 -16.40
N ASP A 231 -8.67 -10.28 -15.24
CA ASP A 231 -10.11 -10.26 -14.96
C ASP A 231 -10.56 -8.86 -14.53
N LEU A 232 -11.02 -8.07 -15.51
CA LEU A 232 -11.63 -6.77 -15.25
C LEU A 232 -13.02 -6.88 -14.58
N THR A 233 -13.69 -8.04 -14.66
CA THR A 233 -15.10 -8.18 -14.26
C THR A 233 -15.32 -7.91 -12.78
N LEU A 234 -14.32 -8.21 -11.94
CA LEU A 234 -14.36 -7.92 -10.50
C LEU A 234 -14.44 -6.41 -10.23
N ALA A 235 -13.52 -5.62 -10.80
CA ALA A 235 -13.50 -4.17 -10.61
C ALA A 235 -14.73 -3.50 -11.25
N GLU A 236 -15.24 -4.07 -12.33
CA GLU A 236 -16.44 -3.62 -13.03
C GLU A 236 -17.76 -3.87 -12.29
N ARG A 237 -17.77 -4.68 -11.23
CA ARG A 237 -18.98 -4.98 -10.45
C ARG A 237 -19.60 -3.72 -9.84
N PRO A 238 -20.94 -3.61 -9.76
CA PRO A 238 -21.61 -2.48 -9.12
C PRO A 238 -21.14 -2.22 -7.69
N GLU A 239 -20.90 -3.28 -6.91
CA GLU A 239 -20.44 -3.15 -5.52
C GLU A 239 -19.02 -2.58 -5.44
N CYS A 240 -18.11 -3.00 -6.34
CA CYS A 240 -16.73 -2.52 -6.37
C CYS A 240 -16.63 -1.08 -6.92
N GLN A 241 -17.42 -0.75 -7.95
CA GLN A 241 -17.55 0.63 -8.44
C GLN A 241 -18.09 1.57 -7.35
N LYS A 242 -19.15 1.15 -6.64
CA LYS A 242 -19.69 1.90 -5.50
C LYS A 242 -18.65 2.06 -4.39
N ALA A 243 -17.92 0.99 -4.04
CA ALA A 243 -16.89 1.04 -3.01
C ALA A 243 -15.76 2.03 -3.33
N MET A 244 -15.27 2.02 -4.58
CA MET A 244 -14.30 3.01 -5.05
C MET A 244 -14.87 4.43 -4.93
N ARG A 245 -16.08 4.70 -5.45
CA ARG A 245 -16.73 6.02 -5.36
C ARG A 245 -16.91 6.49 -3.92
N LEU A 246 -17.26 5.62 -3.00
CA LEU A 246 -17.42 5.95 -1.58
C LEU A 246 -16.07 6.31 -0.92
N ILE A 247 -14.98 5.59 -1.21
CA ILE A 247 -13.63 5.94 -0.72
C ILE A 247 -13.21 7.29 -1.31
N LEU A 248 -13.38 7.47 -2.62
CA LEU A 248 -13.05 8.70 -3.35
C LEU A 248 -13.81 9.92 -2.82
N SER A 249 -15.11 9.77 -2.50
CA SER A 249 -15.90 10.83 -1.89
C SER A 249 -15.36 11.31 -0.54
N LEU A 250 -14.76 10.43 0.26
CA LEU A 250 -14.18 10.81 1.55
C LEU A 250 -12.88 11.61 1.36
N CYS A 251 -12.01 11.21 0.43
CA CYS A 251 -10.70 11.86 0.22
C CYS A 251 -10.70 13.04 -0.78
N LEU A 252 -11.75 13.16 -1.61
CA LEU A 252 -11.98 14.28 -2.53
C LEU A 252 -13.11 15.21 -2.07
N SER A 253 -13.47 15.14 -0.78
CA SER A 253 -14.41 16.08 -0.17
C SER A 253 -13.83 17.50 -0.13
N GLU A 254 -14.69 18.50 -0.28
CA GLU A 254 -14.33 19.90 -0.05
C GLU A 254 -14.31 20.20 1.45
N GLY A 255 -13.48 21.15 1.87
CA GLY A 255 -13.32 21.53 3.27
C GLY A 255 -12.50 22.81 3.42
N PHE A 256 -12.10 23.12 4.65
CA PHE A 256 -11.27 24.30 4.96
C PHE A 256 -9.78 24.13 4.62
N ASP A 257 -9.38 22.97 4.11
CA ASP A 257 -8.00 22.68 3.77
C ASP A 257 -7.55 23.51 2.56
N THR A 258 -6.44 24.22 2.70
CA THR A 258 -5.85 25.06 1.65
C THR A 258 -4.77 24.32 0.85
N PHE A 259 -4.51 23.05 1.18
CA PHE A 259 -3.54 22.20 0.51
C PHE A 259 -4.22 21.09 -0.31
N PRO A 260 -3.60 20.61 -1.41
CA PRO A 260 -4.14 19.50 -2.20
C PRO A 260 -3.88 18.13 -1.55
N THR A 261 -3.01 18.08 -0.55
CA THR A 261 -2.75 16.92 0.30
C THR A 261 -3.95 16.56 1.18
N LEU A 262 -3.97 15.36 1.74
CA LEU A 262 -5.02 14.90 2.65
C LEU A 262 -4.59 15.16 4.11
N LEU A 263 -5.33 16.01 4.83
CA LEU A 263 -5.14 16.23 6.26
C LEU A 263 -5.44 14.96 7.07
N CYS A 264 -4.49 14.56 7.90
CA CYS A 264 -4.51 13.31 8.65
C CYS A 264 -4.42 13.54 10.16
N ALA A 265 -5.19 12.75 10.91
CA ALA A 265 -4.94 12.53 12.33
C ALA A 265 -3.61 11.79 12.54
N ASP A 266 -3.08 11.83 13.76
CA ASP A 266 -1.93 11.00 14.14
C ASP A 266 -2.32 9.51 14.20
N GLY A 267 -1.37 8.60 14.00
CA GLY A 267 -1.64 7.15 14.04
C GLY A 267 -2.44 6.58 12.84
N CYS A 268 -2.56 7.32 11.73
CA CYS A 268 -3.53 7.05 10.65
C CYS A 268 -3.10 6.05 9.56
N CYS A 269 -1.90 5.48 9.66
CA CYS A 269 -1.23 4.73 8.59
C CYS A 269 -0.59 3.43 9.11
N MET A 270 0.50 2.92 8.49
CA MET A 270 1.27 1.80 9.06
C MET A 270 1.79 2.15 10.47
N ILE A 271 2.13 3.43 10.68
CA ILE A 271 2.40 3.97 12.02
C ILE A 271 1.04 4.18 12.71
N ASP A 272 0.57 3.14 13.41
CA ASP A 272 -0.74 3.05 14.09
C ASP A 272 -0.78 3.66 15.50
N ARG A 273 0.25 4.42 15.88
CA ARG A 273 0.40 5.00 17.23
C ARG A 273 0.74 6.47 17.22
N ARG A 274 0.50 7.11 18.36
CA ARG A 274 0.86 8.50 18.60
C ARG A 274 2.35 8.72 18.36
N MET A 275 2.65 9.48 17.32
CA MET A 275 3.98 10.00 17.01
C MET A 275 3.94 11.53 16.87
N HIS A 276 2.93 12.24 17.38
CA HIS A 276 2.75 13.71 17.37
C HIS A 276 2.32 14.30 18.74
N CYS A 277 2.68 15.56 19.04
CA CYS A 277 2.29 16.22 20.29
C CYS A 277 1.05 17.13 20.21
N GLY A 278 0.12 16.97 21.16
CA GLY A 278 -1.07 17.80 21.31
C GLY A 278 -1.13 18.74 22.54
N ILE A 279 0.00 19.09 23.20
CA ILE A 279 -0.03 19.93 24.42
C ILE A 279 1.04 21.04 24.40
N LEU A 280 0.59 22.27 24.67
CA LEU A 280 1.34 23.52 24.93
C LEU A 280 2.26 24.05 23.81
N ALA A 281 1.66 24.83 22.90
CA ALA A 281 2.30 25.61 21.85
C ALA A 281 3.14 26.83 22.35
N GLN A 282 3.79 26.74 23.51
CA GLN A 282 4.41 27.91 24.16
C GLN A 282 5.83 27.66 24.73
N VAL A 283 6.41 26.46 24.55
CA VAL A 283 7.79 26.15 25.00
C VAL A 283 8.59 25.28 24.00
N CYS A 284 7.98 24.71 22.96
CA CYS A 284 8.68 23.82 22.02
C CYS A 284 8.43 24.23 20.57
N GLU A 285 9.35 25.03 20.04
CA GLU A 285 9.63 25.04 18.61
C GLU A 285 10.16 23.64 18.22
N VAL A 286 9.74 23.12 17.05
CA VAL A 286 10.05 21.78 16.53
C VAL A 286 9.44 20.60 17.32
N LEU A 287 8.25 20.14 16.89
CA LEU A 287 7.67 18.87 17.32
C LEU A 287 7.16 18.06 16.12
N MET A 288 7.78 16.90 15.89
CA MET A 288 7.69 16.15 14.63
C MET A 288 6.83 14.88 14.74
N GLY A 289 5.67 14.87 14.08
CA GLY A 289 4.78 13.69 14.02
C GLY A 289 3.98 13.49 12.76
N VAL A 290 3.33 12.32 12.64
CA VAL A 290 2.62 11.95 11.39
C VAL A 290 1.29 12.67 11.21
N TYR A 291 0.77 13.37 12.23
CA TYR A 291 -0.31 14.36 12.08
C TYR A 291 0.03 15.46 11.05
N GLY A 292 -0.96 15.88 10.26
CA GLY A 292 -0.80 16.86 9.19
C GLY A 292 -0.87 16.18 7.84
N TYR A 293 0.19 16.26 7.04
CA TYR A 293 0.23 15.74 5.68
C TYR A 293 1.38 14.73 5.51
N PRO A 294 1.29 13.53 6.12
CA PRO A 294 2.40 12.58 6.12
C PRO A 294 2.62 11.98 4.72
N ILE A 295 3.87 11.94 4.27
CA ILE A 295 4.29 11.45 2.93
C ILE A 295 3.76 10.05 2.61
N GLU A 296 3.65 9.17 3.60
CA GLU A 296 3.04 7.85 3.47
C GLU A 296 1.60 7.93 2.94
N ILE A 297 0.73 8.71 3.59
CA ILE A 297 -0.64 8.91 3.13
C ILE A 297 -0.67 9.65 1.79
N GLN A 298 0.17 10.67 1.58
CA GLN A 298 0.13 11.45 0.34
C GLN A 298 0.53 10.60 -0.88
N SER A 299 1.54 9.74 -0.74
CA SER A 299 1.98 8.80 -1.78
C SER A 299 0.94 7.70 -2.03
N LEU A 300 0.33 7.13 -0.97
CA LEU A 300 -0.74 6.14 -1.11
C LEU A 300 -2.02 6.74 -1.72
N PHE A 301 -2.38 7.96 -1.36
CA PHE A 301 -3.50 8.70 -1.91
C PHE A 301 -3.28 8.98 -3.40
N PHE A 302 -2.11 9.50 -3.79
CA PHE A 302 -1.73 9.69 -5.18
C PHE A 302 -1.82 8.39 -5.98
N MET A 303 -1.27 7.30 -5.42
CA MET A 303 -1.31 5.99 -6.05
C MET A 303 -2.74 5.46 -6.23
N ALA A 304 -3.57 5.54 -5.18
CA ALA A 304 -4.97 5.09 -5.22
C ALA A 304 -5.81 5.91 -6.22
N LEU A 305 -5.60 7.23 -6.31
CA LEU A 305 -6.21 8.08 -7.32
C LEU A 305 -5.86 7.62 -8.75
N ARG A 306 -4.58 7.36 -9.03
CA ARG A 306 -4.14 6.83 -10.34
C ARG A 306 -4.69 5.42 -10.61
N CYS A 307 -4.78 4.56 -9.60
CA CYS A 307 -5.39 3.24 -9.72
C CYS A 307 -6.89 3.33 -10.04
N ALA A 308 -7.62 4.24 -9.38
CA ALA A 308 -9.04 4.45 -9.60
C ALA A 308 -9.35 4.96 -11.01
N LEU A 309 -8.54 5.88 -11.57
CA LEU A 309 -8.70 6.34 -12.97
C LEU A 309 -8.65 5.20 -13.99
N LEU A 310 -7.91 4.13 -13.72
CA LEU A 310 -7.77 2.97 -14.60
C LEU A 310 -8.92 1.96 -14.48
N MET A 311 -9.79 2.11 -13.47
CA MET A 311 -10.82 1.10 -13.11
C MET A 311 -12.24 1.67 -12.99
N LEU A 312 -12.42 2.99 -12.88
CA LEU A 312 -13.74 3.61 -12.85
C LEU A 312 -14.44 3.52 -14.22
N LYS A 313 -15.72 3.13 -14.22
CA LYS A 313 -16.58 3.18 -15.41
C LYS A 313 -16.89 4.62 -15.80
N HIS A 314 -16.88 4.92 -17.10
CA HIS A 314 -17.23 6.25 -17.64
C HIS A 314 -18.76 6.46 -17.77
N ASP A 315 -19.52 6.07 -16.75
CA ASP A 315 -20.92 6.48 -16.60
C ASP A 315 -21.02 7.94 -16.11
N ALA A 316 -22.24 8.45 -15.86
CA ALA A 316 -22.43 9.86 -15.51
C ALA A 316 -21.72 10.25 -14.19
N GLU A 317 -21.84 9.42 -13.15
CA GLU A 317 -21.13 9.62 -11.89
C GLU A 317 -19.61 9.44 -12.04
N GLY A 318 -19.17 8.41 -12.75
CA GLY A 318 -17.76 8.11 -12.92
C GLY A 318 -17.00 9.19 -13.69
N LYS A 319 -17.66 9.93 -14.59
CA LYS A 319 -17.07 11.10 -15.26
C LYS A 319 -16.75 12.24 -14.29
N ASP A 320 -17.67 12.59 -13.36
CA ASP A 320 -17.40 13.57 -12.30
C ASP A 320 -16.18 13.17 -11.46
N PHE A 321 -16.13 11.90 -11.02
CA PHE A 321 -14.97 11.41 -10.29
C PHE A 321 -13.68 11.47 -11.12
N VAL A 322 -13.70 11.11 -12.41
CA VAL A 322 -12.51 11.18 -13.27
C VAL A 322 -11.99 12.62 -13.40
N GLU A 323 -12.86 13.61 -13.57
CA GLU A 323 -12.48 15.03 -13.67
C GLU A 323 -11.91 15.56 -12.34
N ARG A 324 -12.55 15.23 -11.22
CA ARG A 324 -12.08 15.61 -9.87
C ARG A 324 -10.76 14.94 -9.51
N ILE A 325 -10.59 13.65 -9.85
CA ILE A 325 -9.34 12.92 -9.64
C ILE A 325 -8.22 13.53 -10.49
N ALA A 326 -8.45 13.80 -11.78
CA ALA A 326 -7.44 14.40 -12.66
C ALA A 326 -6.97 15.77 -12.15
N THR A 327 -7.92 16.61 -11.71
CA THR A 327 -7.65 17.92 -11.10
C THR A 327 -6.81 17.78 -9.82
N ARG A 328 -7.20 16.87 -8.92
CA ARG A 328 -6.47 16.61 -7.68
C ARG A 328 -5.07 16.04 -7.93
N LEU A 329 -4.91 15.10 -8.86
CA LEU A 329 -3.61 14.51 -9.22
C LEU A 329 -2.63 15.57 -9.76
N HIS A 330 -3.11 16.50 -10.59
CA HIS A 330 -2.28 17.60 -11.08
C HIS A 330 -1.76 18.46 -9.91
N ALA A 331 -2.67 18.96 -9.06
CA ALA A 331 -2.32 19.79 -7.91
C ALA A 331 -1.41 19.06 -6.90
N LEU A 332 -1.71 17.79 -6.59
CA LEU A 332 -0.92 16.96 -5.69
C LEU A 332 0.49 16.69 -6.27
N SER A 333 0.61 16.36 -7.56
CA SER A 333 1.92 16.12 -8.18
C SER A 333 2.83 17.34 -8.15
N TYR A 334 2.29 18.54 -8.42
CA TYR A 334 3.04 19.79 -8.28
C TYR A 334 3.45 20.01 -6.83
N HIS A 335 2.49 19.91 -5.88
CA HIS A 335 2.75 20.18 -4.48
C HIS A 335 3.81 19.26 -3.87
N MET A 336 3.70 17.94 -4.10
CA MET A 336 4.67 16.97 -3.58
C MET A 336 6.06 17.18 -4.21
N ARG A 337 6.15 17.30 -5.54
CA ARG A 337 7.44 17.45 -6.25
C ARG A 337 8.15 18.77 -5.93
N SER A 338 7.41 19.84 -5.62
CA SER A 338 7.99 21.17 -5.36
C SER A 338 8.26 21.45 -3.88
N TYR A 339 7.49 20.88 -2.95
CA TYR A 339 7.55 21.27 -1.54
C TYR A 339 7.92 20.14 -0.58
N PHE A 340 7.62 18.88 -0.93
CA PHE A 340 8.08 17.73 -0.12
C PHE A 340 9.47 17.25 -0.54
N TRP A 341 9.92 17.55 -1.77
CA TRP A 341 11.24 17.14 -2.25
C TRP A 341 12.37 17.90 -1.54
N LEU A 342 13.37 17.15 -1.09
CA LEU A 342 14.57 17.67 -0.44
C LEU A 342 15.81 16.93 -0.95
N ASP A 343 16.74 17.70 -1.52
CA ASP A 343 18.10 17.32 -1.85
C ASP A 343 19.08 18.35 -1.23
N PHE A 344 20.38 18.21 -1.50
CA PHE A 344 21.39 19.15 -0.99
C PHE A 344 21.16 20.61 -1.39
N GLN A 345 20.72 20.86 -2.63
CA GLN A 345 20.46 22.22 -3.11
C GLN A 345 19.22 22.83 -2.43
N GLN A 346 18.13 22.06 -2.36
CA GLN A 346 16.91 22.49 -1.69
C GLN A 346 17.14 22.71 -0.18
N LEU A 347 17.96 21.88 0.47
CA LEU A 347 18.35 22.08 1.87
C LEU A 347 19.12 23.41 2.07
N ASN A 348 20.07 23.69 1.18
CA ASN A 348 20.83 24.95 1.20
C ASN A 348 19.92 26.18 0.96
N ASP A 349 18.91 26.06 0.09
CA ASP A 349 17.94 27.13 -0.14
C ASP A 349 17.00 27.33 1.07
N ILE A 350 16.49 26.26 1.69
CA ILE A 350 15.66 26.31 2.91
C ILE A 350 16.45 26.90 4.10
N TYR A 351 17.72 26.52 4.27
CA TYR A 351 18.64 27.08 5.26
C TYR A 351 18.82 28.61 5.10
N ARG A 352 18.54 29.16 3.92
CA ARG A 352 18.69 30.59 3.58
C ARG A 352 17.35 31.31 3.44
N TYR A 353 16.23 30.68 3.81
CA TYR A 353 14.91 31.30 3.76
C TYR A 353 14.83 32.56 4.62
N LYS A 354 13.99 33.49 4.15
CA LYS A 354 13.49 34.60 4.96
C LYS A 354 12.19 34.14 5.62
N THR A 355 11.90 34.67 6.80
CA THR A 355 10.63 34.47 7.50
C THR A 355 9.71 35.66 7.28
N GLU A 356 8.44 35.52 7.66
CA GLU A 356 7.39 36.55 7.55
C GLU A 356 7.12 37.05 6.12
N GLU A 357 7.30 36.17 5.12
CA GLU A 357 7.06 36.49 3.71
C GLU A 357 5.55 36.54 3.34
N TYR A 358 4.93 37.71 3.49
CA TYR A 358 3.52 37.93 3.11
C TYR A 358 3.35 38.31 1.62
N SER A 359 3.46 37.34 0.71
CA SER A 359 3.22 37.57 -0.74
C SER A 359 2.89 36.28 -1.53
N HIS A 360 2.10 36.42 -2.61
CA HIS A 360 1.97 35.36 -3.63
C HIS A 360 3.31 34.97 -4.30
N THR A 361 4.29 35.87 -4.29
CA THR A 361 5.65 35.64 -4.81
C THR A 361 6.65 35.18 -3.74
N ALA A 362 6.21 34.91 -2.50
CA ALA A 362 7.08 34.45 -1.41
C ALA A 362 7.88 33.19 -1.82
N VAL A 363 9.13 33.08 -1.36
CA VAL A 363 9.93 31.85 -1.53
C VAL A 363 9.56 30.86 -0.43
N ASN A 364 9.62 31.30 0.84
CA ASN A 364 9.23 30.50 1.99
C ASN A 364 7.71 30.37 2.15
N LYS A 365 7.07 29.58 1.27
CA LYS A 365 5.60 29.42 1.19
C LYS A 365 4.90 29.01 2.48
N PHE A 366 5.60 28.33 3.38
CA PHE A 366 5.04 27.77 4.61
C PHE A 366 5.52 28.50 5.88
N ASN A 367 6.35 29.55 5.75
CA ASN A 367 7.02 30.22 6.86
C ASN A 367 7.83 29.25 7.74
N VAL A 368 8.61 28.35 7.12
CA VAL A 368 9.57 27.48 7.82
C VAL A 368 10.70 28.33 8.38
N ILE A 369 11.00 28.18 9.66
CA ILE A 369 12.09 28.90 10.33
C ILE A 369 13.41 28.15 10.04
N PRO A 370 14.45 28.76 9.45
CA PRO A 370 15.71 28.07 9.15
C PRO A 370 16.38 27.46 10.39
N ASP A 371 16.31 28.14 11.53
CA ASP A 371 16.86 27.67 12.81
C ASP A 371 16.12 26.43 13.38
N SER A 372 15.01 26.03 12.77
CA SER A 372 14.27 24.80 13.11
C SER A 372 14.77 23.54 12.36
N ILE A 373 15.71 23.70 11.42
CA ILE A 373 16.31 22.57 10.69
C ILE A 373 17.20 21.79 11.68
N PRO A 374 17.00 20.48 11.87
CA PRO A 374 17.72 19.72 12.87
C PRO A 374 19.14 19.38 12.42
N ASP A 375 20.13 19.54 13.31
CA ASP A 375 21.57 19.40 13.01
C ASP A 375 21.94 18.12 12.23
N TRP A 376 21.32 16.98 12.57
CA TRP A 376 21.60 15.68 11.95
C TRP A 376 21.37 15.69 10.43
N LEU A 377 20.52 16.57 9.92
CA LEU A 377 20.16 16.63 8.49
C LEU A 377 21.32 17.13 7.64
N PHE A 378 22.14 18.05 8.15
CA PHE A 378 23.31 18.56 7.45
C PHE A 378 24.40 17.48 7.30
N ASP A 379 24.57 16.63 8.31
CA ASP A 379 25.50 15.49 8.27
C ASP A 379 24.95 14.30 7.47
N PHE A 380 23.62 14.14 7.41
CA PHE A 380 22.94 13.05 6.71
C PHE A 380 22.72 13.30 5.22
N MET A 381 22.49 14.55 4.80
CA MET A 381 22.24 14.85 3.38
C MET A 381 23.52 14.62 2.56
N PRO A 382 23.52 13.68 1.59
CA PRO A 382 24.65 13.50 0.67
C PRO A 382 24.75 14.65 -0.33
N CYS A 383 25.87 14.73 -1.07
CA CYS A 383 25.98 15.68 -2.18
C CYS A 383 25.16 15.25 -3.40
N GLU A 384 25.04 13.94 -3.64
CA GLU A 384 24.20 13.34 -4.68
C GLU A 384 23.11 12.50 -4.01
N GLY A 385 21.85 12.77 -4.34
CA GLY A 385 20.70 12.10 -3.74
C GLY A 385 19.71 13.06 -3.07
N GLY A 386 18.58 12.51 -2.62
CA GLY A 386 17.49 13.27 -2.03
C GLY A 386 16.27 12.40 -1.72
N PHE A 387 15.28 12.97 -1.05
CA PHE A 387 14.07 12.27 -0.65
C PHE A 387 12.86 13.18 -0.49
N PHE A 388 11.67 12.59 -0.39
CA PHE A 388 10.49 13.28 0.08
C PHE A 388 10.45 13.29 1.62
N VAL A 389 10.45 14.49 2.21
CA VAL A 389 10.37 14.70 3.66
C VAL A 389 9.07 14.13 4.24
N GLY A 390 9.07 13.85 5.54
CA GLY A 390 7.96 13.22 6.23
C GLY A 390 6.65 13.99 6.18
N ASN A 391 6.68 15.32 6.25
CA ASN A 391 5.49 16.17 6.38
C ASN A 391 5.81 17.62 6.01
N VAL A 392 4.85 18.34 5.41
CA VAL A 392 4.94 19.79 5.14
C VAL A 392 3.61 20.43 5.50
N SER A 393 3.62 21.43 6.38
CA SER A 393 2.43 22.07 6.94
C SER A 393 2.72 23.53 7.33
N PRO A 394 1.71 24.36 7.64
CA PRO A 394 1.95 25.74 8.07
C PRO A 394 2.95 25.85 9.24
N ALA A 395 4.00 26.65 9.05
CA ALA A 395 5.14 26.85 9.96
C ALA A 395 5.91 25.57 10.37
N ARG A 396 5.77 24.45 9.64
CA ARG A 396 6.34 23.16 10.07
C ARG A 396 6.70 22.24 8.89
N MET A 397 7.95 21.78 8.87
CA MET A 397 8.47 20.77 7.95
C MET A 397 9.09 19.62 8.76
N ASP A 398 8.68 18.38 8.53
CA ASP A 398 9.17 17.19 9.23
C ASP A 398 10.23 16.52 8.37
N PHE A 399 11.50 16.84 8.63
CA PHE A 399 12.63 16.43 7.80
C PHE A 399 13.00 14.94 7.87
N ARG A 400 12.33 14.14 8.70
CA ARG A 400 12.63 12.71 8.79
C ARG A 400 12.31 12.01 7.47
N TRP A 401 13.18 11.06 7.11
CA TRP A 401 12.95 10.16 5.99
C TRP A 401 11.96 9.07 6.41
N PHE A 402 10.98 8.75 5.56
CA PHE A 402 10.04 7.66 5.76
C PHE A 402 10.09 6.70 4.57
N ALA A 403 10.35 5.42 4.83
CA ALA A 403 10.59 4.41 3.80
C ALA A 403 9.40 4.20 2.88
N LEU A 404 8.24 3.83 3.46
CA LEU A 404 7.05 3.45 2.70
C LEU A 404 6.60 4.59 1.77
N GLY A 405 6.52 5.81 2.29
CA GLY A 405 6.17 7.00 1.51
C GLY A 405 7.10 7.26 0.32
N ASN A 406 8.42 7.10 0.49
CA ASN A 406 9.40 7.26 -0.58
C ASN A 406 9.35 6.12 -1.60
N MET A 407 9.20 4.86 -1.16
CA MET A 407 9.08 3.71 -2.07
C MET A 407 7.78 3.76 -2.88
N ILE A 408 6.66 4.15 -2.26
CA ILE A 408 5.38 4.37 -2.97
C ILE A 408 5.46 5.56 -3.92
N ALA A 409 6.19 6.63 -3.57
CA ALA A 409 6.41 7.75 -4.49
C ALA A 409 7.12 7.30 -5.78
N ILE A 410 8.09 6.39 -5.68
CA ILE A 410 8.75 5.76 -6.83
C ILE A 410 7.79 4.85 -7.60
N VAL A 411 7.16 3.85 -6.96
CA VAL A 411 6.34 2.86 -7.69
C VAL A 411 5.09 3.45 -8.33
N SER A 412 4.52 4.52 -7.75
CA SER A 412 3.37 5.25 -8.31
C SER A 412 3.73 6.27 -9.40
N SER A 413 5.02 6.52 -9.63
CA SER A 413 5.54 7.64 -10.44
C SER A 413 5.06 9.03 -9.98
N LEU A 414 4.91 9.19 -8.66
CA LEU A 414 4.83 10.52 -8.04
C LEU A 414 6.18 11.22 -8.14
N ALA A 415 7.26 10.52 -7.78
CA ALA A 415 8.63 10.94 -8.05
C ALA A 415 8.88 11.04 -9.56
N THR A 416 9.65 12.04 -10.00
CA THR A 416 10.22 12.04 -11.37
C THR A 416 11.30 10.96 -11.50
N PRO A 417 11.81 10.65 -12.70
CA PRO A 417 12.94 9.74 -12.86
C PRO A 417 14.17 10.20 -12.07
N GLU A 418 14.49 11.49 -12.11
CA GLU A 418 15.63 12.09 -11.42
C GLU A 418 15.47 11.94 -9.89
N GLN A 419 14.29 12.27 -9.36
CA GLN A 419 13.97 12.08 -7.95
C GLN A 419 14.00 10.60 -7.53
N SER A 420 13.55 9.70 -8.41
CA SER A 420 13.55 8.25 -8.15
C SER A 420 14.97 7.69 -8.09
N MET A 421 15.87 8.18 -8.94
CA MET A 421 17.29 7.82 -8.91
C MET A 421 17.95 8.40 -7.66
N ALA A 422 17.73 9.68 -7.35
CA ALA A 422 18.28 10.35 -6.18
C ALA A 422 17.86 9.72 -4.83
N ILE A 423 16.65 9.14 -4.74
CA ILE A 423 16.25 8.33 -3.57
C ILE A 423 17.07 7.03 -3.47
N MET A 424 17.42 6.41 -4.60
CA MET A 424 18.26 5.21 -4.61
C MET A 424 19.73 5.53 -4.33
N ASP A 425 20.25 6.65 -4.84
CA ASP A 425 21.57 7.18 -4.51
C ASP A 425 21.68 7.43 -2.99
N LEU A 426 20.67 8.07 -2.38
CA LEU A 426 20.59 8.25 -0.92
C LEU A 426 20.62 6.91 -0.15
N ILE A 427 19.93 5.87 -0.64
CA ILE A 427 19.91 4.55 0.01
C ILE A 427 21.25 3.81 -0.15
N GLU A 428 21.94 3.98 -1.27
CA GLU A 428 23.28 3.40 -1.49
C GLU A 428 24.35 4.14 -0.66
N GLU A 429 24.30 5.48 -0.56
CA GLU A 429 25.22 6.27 0.27
C GLU A 429 24.96 6.13 1.79
N ARG A 430 23.70 6.18 2.22
CA ARG A 430 23.28 6.08 3.65
C ARG A 430 22.80 4.67 4.02
N TRP A 431 23.50 3.67 3.49
CA TRP A 431 23.14 2.26 3.68
C TRP A 431 23.19 1.85 5.16
N GLU A 432 24.17 2.32 5.94
CA GLU A 432 24.28 1.93 7.35
C GLU A 432 23.14 2.52 8.20
N GLU A 433 22.74 3.76 7.89
CA GLU A 433 21.66 4.48 8.56
C GLU A 433 20.27 3.95 8.20
N LEU A 434 20.02 3.65 6.91
CA LEU A 434 18.69 3.30 6.40
C LEU A 434 18.42 1.79 6.32
N ILE A 435 19.45 0.97 6.10
CA ILE A 435 19.36 -0.51 6.05
C ILE A 435 20.04 -1.15 7.27
N GLY A 436 21.27 -0.73 7.59
CA GLY A 436 22.08 -1.34 8.64
C GLY A 436 22.33 -2.83 8.42
N GLU A 437 21.99 -3.66 9.41
CA GLU A 437 22.08 -5.13 9.39
C GLU A 437 20.72 -5.83 9.26
N MET A 438 19.62 -5.08 9.09
CA MET A 438 18.29 -5.62 8.80
C MET A 438 17.44 -4.59 8.03
N PRO A 439 17.11 -4.83 6.74
CA PRO A 439 16.24 -3.94 5.98
C PRO A 439 14.81 -3.95 6.54
N LEU A 440 14.04 -2.86 6.44
CA LEU A 440 14.42 -1.48 6.12
C LEU A 440 13.96 -0.60 7.29
N LYS A 441 14.65 0.50 7.59
CA LYS A 441 14.15 1.45 8.60
C LYS A 441 12.78 1.98 8.19
N ILE A 442 11.80 2.00 9.11
CA ILE A 442 10.49 2.59 8.82
C ILE A 442 10.58 4.11 8.67
N CYS A 443 11.40 4.74 9.52
CA CYS A 443 11.78 6.14 9.42
C CYS A 443 13.21 6.36 9.96
N TYR A 444 13.80 7.51 9.61
CA TYR A 444 15.12 7.93 10.10
C TYR A 444 15.18 9.46 10.31
N PRO A 445 15.84 9.95 11.37
CA PRO A 445 16.34 9.19 12.54
C PRO A 445 15.21 8.85 13.54
N ALA A 446 15.55 8.10 14.58
CA ALA A 446 14.68 7.96 15.75
C ALA A 446 14.65 9.25 16.58
N ILE A 447 13.48 9.56 17.11
CA ILE A 447 13.22 10.61 18.08
C ILE A 447 13.73 10.19 19.47
N GLU A 448 14.39 11.11 20.18
CA GLU A 448 15.09 10.83 21.44
C GLU A 448 14.75 11.82 22.58
N ASN A 449 15.10 11.47 23.81
CA ASN A 449 15.11 12.35 25.00
C ASN A 449 13.84 13.20 25.20
N HIS A 450 13.94 14.53 25.09
CA HIS A 450 12.84 15.46 25.34
C HIS A 450 11.78 15.40 24.25
N GLU A 451 12.22 15.36 22.99
CA GLU A 451 11.37 15.19 21.82
C GLU A 451 10.55 13.91 21.95
N TRP A 452 11.15 12.77 22.35
CA TRP A 452 10.42 11.52 22.57
C TRP A 452 9.28 11.66 23.58
N ARG A 453 9.53 12.31 24.72
CA ARG A 453 8.50 12.51 25.76
C ARG A 453 7.33 13.33 25.23
N ILE A 454 7.61 14.41 24.51
CA ILE A 454 6.60 15.37 24.04
C ILE A 454 5.83 14.79 22.85
N VAL A 455 6.56 14.35 21.82
CA VAL A 455 6.03 13.84 20.56
C VAL A 455 5.22 12.56 20.78
N THR A 456 5.83 11.52 21.37
CA THR A 456 5.11 10.23 21.54
C THR A 456 4.13 10.23 22.71
N GLY A 457 4.22 11.20 23.62
CA GLY A 457 3.54 11.15 24.91
C GLY A 457 4.12 10.10 25.86
N CYS A 458 5.43 9.84 25.76
CA CYS A 458 6.16 8.79 26.47
C CYS A 458 5.71 7.34 26.12
N ASP A 459 5.36 7.05 24.86
CA ASP A 459 4.89 5.72 24.44
C ASP A 459 5.98 4.65 24.61
N PRO A 460 5.80 3.66 25.52
CA PRO A 460 6.82 2.65 25.81
C PRO A 460 7.04 1.64 24.68
N LYS A 461 6.16 1.53 23.67
CA LYS A 461 6.42 0.70 22.47
C LYS A 461 7.37 1.43 21.49
N ASN A 462 7.29 2.75 21.43
CA ASN A 462 8.06 3.62 20.53
C ASN A 462 9.32 4.23 21.17
N THR A 463 10.05 3.45 21.97
CA THR A 463 11.35 3.88 22.50
C THR A 463 12.38 4.16 21.39
N ARG A 464 13.50 4.81 21.74
CA ARG A 464 14.64 5.08 20.83
C ARG A 464 15.03 3.84 19.99
N TRP A 465 15.00 3.97 18.66
CA TRP A 465 15.31 2.91 17.68
C TRP A 465 14.47 1.64 17.87
N SER A 466 13.15 1.78 18.08
CA SER A 466 12.22 0.67 18.35
C SER A 466 10.85 0.90 17.71
N TYR A 467 10.23 -0.18 17.21
CA TYR A 467 8.90 -0.17 16.59
C TYR A 467 8.78 0.92 15.49
N HIS A 468 7.87 1.89 15.60
CA HIS A 468 7.77 2.99 14.61
C HIS A 468 8.86 4.05 14.75
N ASN A 469 9.53 4.12 15.91
CA ASN A 469 10.54 5.14 16.20
C ASN A 469 11.94 4.66 15.78
N GLY A 470 12.15 4.50 14.46
CA GLY A 470 13.41 4.04 13.87
C GLY A 470 13.68 2.53 14.00
N GLY A 471 12.63 1.71 14.19
CA GLY A 471 12.74 0.26 14.05
C GLY A 471 13.03 -0.16 12.59
N SER A 472 13.66 -1.32 12.41
CA SER A 472 13.83 -1.97 11.12
C SER A 472 12.69 -2.98 10.89
N TRP A 473 12.01 -2.90 9.74
CA TRP A 473 10.80 -3.66 9.44
C TRP A 473 11.00 -4.53 8.20
N PRO A 474 11.08 -5.88 8.34
CA PRO A 474 11.32 -6.79 7.22
C PRO A 474 10.25 -6.73 6.12
N VAL A 475 9.00 -6.41 6.48
CA VAL A 475 7.91 -6.22 5.50
C VAL A 475 8.23 -5.17 4.44
N LEU A 476 9.04 -4.14 4.72
CA LEU A 476 9.36 -3.09 3.75
C LEU A 476 10.27 -3.57 2.60
N LEU A 477 10.84 -4.78 2.70
CA LEU A 477 11.74 -5.37 1.70
C LEU A 477 11.10 -5.53 0.32
N TRP A 478 9.79 -5.84 0.23
CA TRP A 478 9.12 -5.96 -1.06
C TRP A 478 8.93 -4.61 -1.76
N LEU A 479 8.69 -3.53 -1.01
CA LEU A 479 8.59 -2.17 -1.56
C LEU A 479 9.96 -1.65 -2.03
N LEU A 480 11.00 -1.87 -1.23
CA LEU A 480 12.39 -1.60 -1.65
C LEU A 480 12.73 -2.35 -2.94
N THR A 481 12.32 -3.61 -3.04
CA THR A 481 12.56 -4.44 -4.23
C THR A 481 11.80 -3.92 -5.45
N ALA A 482 10.49 -3.64 -5.32
CA ALA A 482 9.69 -3.08 -6.40
C ALA A 482 10.24 -1.74 -6.91
N ALA A 483 10.63 -0.85 -5.99
CA ALA A 483 11.26 0.43 -6.34
C ALA A 483 12.62 0.22 -7.02
N SER A 484 13.47 -0.68 -6.50
CA SER A 484 14.79 -1.03 -7.06
C SER A 484 14.71 -1.57 -8.49
N ILE A 485 13.70 -2.41 -8.79
CA ILE A 485 13.48 -2.91 -10.15
C ILE A 485 12.99 -1.78 -11.06
N LYS A 486 12.05 -0.96 -10.59
CA LYS A 486 11.50 0.17 -11.37
C LYS A 486 12.56 1.23 -11.74
N THR A 487 13.57 1.42 -10.89
CA THR A 487 14.71 2.33 -11.16
C THR A 487 15.87 1.65 -11.89
N GLY A 488 15.76 0.37 -12.26
CA GLY A 488 16.84 -0.36 -12.93
C GLY A 488 18.05 -0.66 -12.04
N ARG A 489 17.90 -0.60 -10.70
CA ARG A 489 18.94 -0.88 -9.69
C ARG A 489 18.66 -2.15 -8.85
N PRO A 490 18.42 -3.35 -9.44
CA PRO A 490 18.07 -4.56 -8.70
C PRO A 490 19.20 -5.07 -7.76
N GLN A 491 20.43 -4.55 -7.87
CA GLN A 491 21.51 -4.89 -6.93
C GLN A 491 21.22 -4.44 -5.50
N ILE A 492 20.49 -3.33 -5.31
CA ILE A 492 20.07 -2.82 -3.99
C ILE A 492 19.18 -3.86 -3.30
N ALA A 493 18.16 -4.33 -4.02
CA ALA A 493 17.25 -5.36 -3.56
C ALA A 493 17.96 -6.69 -3.23
N ARG A 494 18.85 -7.17 -4.12
CA ARG A 494 19.64 -8.40 -3.87
C ARG A 494 20.44 -8.28 -2.57
N ARG A 495 21.20 -7.18 -2.40
CA ARG A 495 22.01 -6.94 -1.19
C ARG A 495 21.15 -6.87 0.09
N ALA A 496 19.94 -6.32 0.01
CA ALA A 496 19.01 -6.27 1.14
C ALA A 496 18.41 -7.66 1.47
N ILE A 497 18.04 -8.44 0.46
CA ILE A 497 17.54 -9.82 0.62
C ILE A 497 18.63 -10.73 1.21
N ASP A 498 19.85 -10.70 0.65
CA ASP A 498 21.02 -11.46 1.14
C ASP A 498 21.39 -11.11 2.59
N LEU A 499 20.99 -9.94 3.07
CA LEU A 499 21.17 -9.50 4.45
C LEU A 499 20.06 -10.06 5.37
N ALA A 500 18.80 -10.00 4.93
CA ALA A 500 17.67 -10.56 5.65
C ALA A 500 17.75 -12.10 5.79
N GLU A 501 18.09 -12.80 4.70
CA GLU A 501 18.17 -14.29 4.66
C GLU A 501 19.16 -14.86 5.70
N ARG A 502 20.16 -14.09 6.13
CA ARG A 502 21.15 -14.52 7.14
C ARG A 502 20.53 -14.86 8.49
N ARG A 503 19.40 -14.22 8.85
CA ARG A 503 18.83 -14.29 10.21
C ARG A 503 17.31 -14.32 10.30
N LEU A 504 16.55 -13.89 9.29
CA LEU A 504 15.09 -13.73 9.39
C LEU A 504 14.37 -15.03 9.79
N LEU A 505 14.75 -16.18 9.22
CA LEU A 505 14.26 -17.50 9.64
C LEU A 505 14.77 -17.92 11.02
N LYS A 506 16.06 -17.69 11.32
CA LYS A 506 16.70 -18.09 12.59
C LYS A 506 16.08 -17.39 13.80
N ASP A 507 15.68 -16.13 13.62
CA ASP A 507 15.04 -15.32 14.65
C ASP A 507 13.52 -15.61 14.77
N GLY A 508 12.96 -16.44 13.87
CA GLY A 508 11.56 -16.87 13.89
C GLY A 508 10.61 -15.88 13.24
N TRP A 509 11.01 -15.26 12.12
CA TRP A 509 10.23 -14.27 11.36
C TRP A 509 9.61 -13.13 12.20
N PRO A 510 10.44 -12.29 12.87
CA PRO A 510 9.93 -11.22 13.71
C PRO A 510 9.15 -10.14 12.93
N GLU A 511 8.21 -9.51 13.63
CA GLU A 511 7.49 -8.30 13.20
C GLU A 511 8.43 -7.12 12.89
N TYR A 512 9.39 -6.84 13.78
CA TYR A 512 10.36 -5.75 13.65
C TYR A 512 11.65 -6.01 14.44
N TYR A 513 12.66 -5.17 14.20
CA TYR A 513 13.99 -5.20 14.83
C TYR A 513 14.39 -3.83 15.39
N ASP A 514 15.12 -3.85 16.51
CA ASP A 514 15.51 -2.67 17.28
C ASP A 514 17.00 -2.31 17.17
N GLY A 515 17.31 -1.08 17.54
CA GLY A 515 18.64 -0.48 17.53
C GLY A 515 19.00 0.18 16.21
N LYS A 516 20.01 1.06 16.24
CA LYS A 516 20.47 1.84 15.07
C LYS A 516 20.63 0.99 13.81
N LEU A 517 21.26 -0.17 13.95
CA LEU A 517 21.54 -1.10 12.84
C LEU A 517 20.50 -2.23 12.68
N GLY A 518 19.40 -2.26 13.46
CA GLY A 518 18.45 -3.39 13.44
C GLY A 518 19.03 -4.70 13.99
N LYS A 519 19.99 -4.60 14.93
CA LYS A 519 20.75 -5.74 15.48
C LYS A 519 19.93 -6.66 16.38
N TYR A 520 18.95 -6.10 17.09
CA TYR A 520 18.20 -6.82 18.11
C TYR A 520 16.82 -7.16 17.55
N VAL A 521 16.27 -8.33 17.88
CA VAL A 521 14.85 -8.61 17.65
C VAL A 521 14.03 -7.59 18.48
N GLY A 522 12.95 -7.06 17.92
CA GLY A 522 12.18 -6.00 18.55
C GLY A 522 11.65 -6.38 19.94
N LYS A 523 11.71 -5.46 20.90
CA LYS A 523 11.35 -5.72 22.33
C LYS A 523 9.99 -6.38 22.55
N GLN A 524 9.03 -6.10 21.67
CA GLN A 524 7.67 -6.66 21.70
C GLN A 524 7.28 -7.22 20.32
N ALA A 525 8.27 -7.57 19.49
CA ALA A 525 8.02 -8.11 18.15
C ALA A 525 7.40 -9.50 18.24
N ARG A 526 6.24 -9.69 17.59
CA ARG A 526 5.65 -11.02 17.43
C ARG A 526 6.52 -11.89 16.51
N LYS A 527 6.58 -13.19 16.80
CA LYS A 527 7.20 -14.18 15.90
C LYS A 527 6.18 -14.68 14.88
N PHE A 528 6.67 -15.21 13.76
CA PHE A 528 5.84 -15.67 12.64
C PHE A 528 4.83 -14.60 12.20
N GLN A 529 5.29 -13.35 12.14
CA GLN A 529 4.50 -12.23 11.64
C GLN A 529 4.35 -12.38 10.12
N THR A 530 3.10 -12.50 9.67
CA THR A 530 2.76 -12.89 8.30
C THR A 530 3.30 -11.91 7.26
N TRP A 531 3.21 -10.59 7.49
CA TRP A 531 3.72 -9.62 6.51
C TRP A 531 5.25 -9.60 6.38
N SER A 532 5.99 -10.11 7.36
CA SER A 532 7.46 -10.25 7.29
C SER A 532 7.83 -11.44 6.42
N ILE A 533 7.07 -12.54 6.53
CA ILE A 533 7.18 -13.74 5.69
C ILE A 533 6.77 -13.40 4.25
N ALA A 534 5.59 -12.81 4.07
CA ALA A 534 5.05 -12.46 2.76
C ALA A 534 5.88 -11.37 2.07
N GLY A 535 6.36 -10.35 2.80
CA GLY A 535 7.24 -9.33 2.25
C GLY A 535 8.57 -9.89 1.76
N TYR A 536 9.12 -10.89 2.43
CA TYR A 536 10.28 -11.65 1.93
C TYR A 536 9.94 -12.43 0.66
N LEU A 537 8.85 -13.19 0.64
CA LEU A 537 8.42 -13.97 -0.54
C LEU A 537 8.20 -13.08 -1.77
N VAL A 538 7.45 -11.99 -1.63
CA VAL A 538 7.20 -11.03 -2.72
C VAL A 538 8.51 -10.41 -3.23
N ALA A 539 9.47 -10.11 -2.35
CA ALA A 539 10.77 -9.61 -2.76
C ALA A 539 11.57 -10.62 -3.60
N LYS A 540 11.52 -11.92 -3.26
CA LYS A 540 12.13 -12.98 -4.07
C LYS A 540 11.44 -13.12 -5.43
N MET A 541 10.11 -13.25 -5.43
CA MET A 541 9.32 -13.44 -6.65
C MET A 541 9.45 -12.26 -7.62
N LEU A 542 9.56 -11.01 -7.13
CA LEU A 542 9.84 -9.83 -7.96
C LEU A 542 11.24 -9.84 -8.59
N LEU A 543 12.25 -10.40 -7.94
CA LEU A 543 13.60 -10.53 -8.52
C LEU A 543 13.71 -11.71 -9.48
N GLU A 544 12.95 -12.78 -9.24
CA GLU A 544 12.89 -13.97 -10.09
C GLU A 544 12.10 -13.69 -11.38
N ASP A 545 10.96 -13.00 -11.30
CA ASP A 545 10.23 -12.45 -12.45
C ASP A 545 9.90 -10.95 -12.28
N PRO A 546 10.75 -10.05 -12.82
CA PRO A 546 10.48 -8.62 -12.88
C PRO A 546 9.19 -8.22 -13.62
N SER A 547 8.58 -9.09 -14.44
CA SER A 547 7.30 -8.79 -15.13
C SER A 547 6.16 -8.53 -14.14
N HIS A 548 6.23 -9.16 -12.96
CA HIS A 548 5.32 -8.98 -11.84
C HIS A 548 5.27 -7.53 -11.31
N LEU A 549 6.30 -6.71 -11.57
CA LEU A 549 6.34 -5.30 -11.16
C LEU A 549 5.10 -4.52 -11.64
N GLY A 550 4.56 -4.82 -12.82
CA GLY A 550 3.40 -4.13 -13.40
C GLY A 550 2.11 -4.21 -12.56
N MET A 551 2.02 -5.17 -11.63
CA MET A 551 0.89 -5.30 -10.71
C MET A 551 0.84 -4.18 -9.66
N ILE A 552 2.01 -3.71 -9.19
CA ILE A 552 2.11 -2.62 -8.21
C ILE A 552 2.57 -1.30 -8.84
N ALA A 553 3.47 -1.33 -9.83
CA ALA A 553 3.99 -0.12 -10.45
C ALA A 553 2.99 0.55 -11.42
N LEU A 554 3.10 1.87 -11.51
CA LEU A 554 2.44 2.72 -12.48
C LEU A 554 3.49 3.45 -13.33
N GLU A 555 3.32 3.39 -14.65
CA GLU A 555 4.15 4.15 -15.61
C GLU A 555 3.99 5.67 -15.44
N GLU A 556 4.91 6.44 -16.03
CA GLU A 556 4.77 7.89 -16.14
C GLU A 556 3.48 8.28 -16.87
N ASP A 557 2.81 9.32 -16.38
CA ASP A 557 1.75 9.95 -17.14
C ASP A 557 2.35 11.01 -18.09
N LYS A 558 2.16 10.80 -19.40
CA LYS A 558 2.62 11.73 -20.44
C LYS A 558 1.97 13.12 -20.32
N ALA A 559 0.79 13.23 -19.71
CA ALA A 559 0.10 14.49 -19.45
C ALA A 559 0.60 15.23 -18.20
N MET A 560 1.37 14.56 -17.33
CA MET A 560 1.91 15.13 -16.07
C MET A 560 3.39 15.53 -16.17
N LYS A 561 3.91 15.67 -17.40
CA LYS A 561 5.24 16.25 -17.63
C LYS A 561 5.21 17.73 -17.24
N PRO A 562 6.19 18.23 -16.46
CA PRO A 562 6.25 19.64 -16.13
C PRO A 562 6.41 20.45 -17.42
N VAL A 563 5.56 21.46 -17.61
CA VAL A 563 5.74 22.43 -18.69
C VAL A 563 7.01 23.20 -18.37
N LEU A 564 8.07 22.96 -19.16
CA LEU A 564 9.30 23.73 -19.11
C LEU A 564 8.97 25.21 -19.33
N ARG A 565 8.86 25.97 -18.23
CA ARG A 565 8.84 27.44 -18.30
C ARG A 565 10.21 27.87 -18.80
N ARG A 566 10.30 28.17 -20.10
CA ARG A 566 11.40 28.98 -20.63
C ARG A 566 11.49 30.23 -19.77
N SER A 567 12.63 30.45 -19.16
CA SER A 567 12.96 31.68 -18.45
C SER A 567 12.75 32.84 -19.43
N ALA A 568 11.77 33.70 -19.12
CA ALA A 568 11.58 34.94 -19.87
C ALA A 568 12.76 35.85 -19.53
N SER A 569 13.75 35.88 -20.43
CA SER A 569 14.80 36.91 -20.42
C SER A 569 14.15 38.25 -20.72
N TRP A 570 13.89 39.03 -19.68
CA TRP A 570 13.44 40.42 -19.83
C TRP A 570 14.61 41.24 -20.39
N THR A 571 14.45 41.76 -21.59
CA THR A 571 15.40 42.69 -22.20
C THR A 571 15.05 44.12 -21.80
N ASN A 572 15.89 44.68 -20.92
CA ASN A 572 16.03 46.10 -20.52
C ASN A 572 14.75 46.88 -20.20
#